data_AF-A0A5D9CE26-F1
#
_entry.id   AF-A0A5D9CE26-F1
#
_cell.length_a   1.000
_cell.length_b   1.000
_cell.length_c   1.000
_cell.angle_alpha   90.00
_cell.angle_beta   90.00
_cell.angle_gamma   90.00
#
_symmetry.space_group_name_H-M   'P 1'
#
loop_
_entity.id
_entity.type
_entity.pdbx_description
1 polymer ?
#
loop_
_entity_poly.entity_id
_entity_poly.type
_entity_poly.pdbx_seq_one_letter_code
_entity_poly.pdbx_strand_id
1 'polypeptide(L)'
;MLNRLRSFHADALDATGTIDALVRSGRPAIAVLSSARLRLMVTSRNRLTFLETDVYPALLKDRNDPAVMALRDDARQRMSDAAGHIARWNAPEIERHWDEYLQAAGRIRFHVRQRIQSEISVLYPLLSALDREQQARAA
;
A
#
# COMPACT_ATOMS: atom_id res chain seq x y z
N MET A 1 7.74 -11.21 -11.81
CA MET A 1 7.27 -9.95 -11.16
C MET A 1 6.87 -10.10 -9.69
N LEU A 2 6.47 -11.31 -9.27
CA LEU A 2 5.95 -11.58 -7.93
C LEU A 2 6.89 -11.13 -6.78
N ASN A 3 8.18 -11.39 -6.90
CA ASN A 3 9.16 -11.03 -5.86
C ASN A 3 9.25 -9.52 -5.62
N ARG A 4 9.13 -8.71 -6.67
CA ARG A 4 9.15 -7.24 -6.54
C ARG A 4 7.90 -6.74 -5.83
N LEU A 5 6.72 -7.30 -6.15
CA LEU A 5 5.49 -6.98 -5.44
C LEU A 5 5.56 -7.39 -3.95
N ARG A 6 6.15 -8.55 -3.66
CA ARG A 6 6.41 -9.01 -2.28
C ARG A 6 7.28 -8.02 -1.50
N SER A 7 8.34 -7.50 -2.11
CA SER A 7 9.18 -6.48 -1.48
C SER A 7 8.37 -5.24 -1.13
N PHE A 8 7.57 -4.71 -2.06
CA PHE A 8 6.71 -3.55 -1.77
C PHE A 8 5.67 -3.81 -0.68
N HIS A 9 5.12 -5.02 -0.60
CA HIS A 9 4.19 -5.40 0.46
C HIS A 9 4.90 -5.43 1.82
N ALA A 10 6.08 -6.04 1.89
CA ALA A 10 6.89 -6.08 3.11
C ALA A 10 7.27 -4.68 3.58
N ASP A 11 7.74 -3.80 2.68
CA ASP A 11 8.13 -2.43 3.00
C ASP A 11 6.94 -1.59 3.51
N ALA A 12 5.76 -1.77 2.91
CA ALA A 12 4.56 -1.08 3.37
C ALA A 12 4.09 -1.60 4.73
N LEU A 13 4.13 -2.93 4.95
CA LEU A 13 3.78 -3.52 6.25
C LEU A 13 4.74 -3.08 7.35
N ASP A 14 6.05 -3.07 7.09
CA ASP A 14 7.06 -2.57 8.02
C ASP A 14 6.85 -1.09 8.37
N ALA A 15 6.57 -0.25 7.37
CA ALA A 15 6.26 1.15 7.59
C ALA A 15 4.99 1.34 8.45
N THR A 16 3.94 0.54 8.24
CA THR A 16 2.77 0.56 9.13
C THR A 16 3.10 0.11 10.56
N GLY A 17 3.95 -0.91 10.71
CA GLY A 17 4.40 -1.42 12.01
C GLY A 17 5.23 -0.39 12.78
N THR A 18 6.09 0.35 12.08
CA THR A 18 6.88 1.46 12.64
C THR A 18 5.97 2.53 13.24
N ILE A 19 4.93 2.95 12.50
CA ILE A 19 3.98 3.94 13.00
C ILE A 19 3.20 3.39 14.20
N ASP A 20 2.77 2.12 14.16
CA ASP A 20 2.09 1.49 15.30
C ASP A 20 2.95 1.44 16.56
N ALA A 21 4.26 1.19 16.42
CA ALA A 21 5.19 1.23 17.55
C ALA A 21 5.33 2.64 18.12
N LEU A 22 5.48 3.65 17.25
CA LEU A 22 5.63 5.05 17.65
C LEU A 22 4.40 5.60 18.38
N VAL A 23 3.19 5.25 17.94
CA VAL A 23 1.97 5.73 18.61
C VAL A 23 1.65 4.95 19.89
N ARG A 24 2.14 3.71 20.02
CA ARG A 24 1.95 2.90 21.22
C ARG A 24 2.84 3.35 22.37
N SER A 25 4.01 3.91 22.07
CA SER A 25 4.91 4.48 23.09
C SER A 25 4.45 5.85 23.62
N GLY A 26 3.30 6.35 23.17
CA GLY A 26 2.71 7.62 23.60
C GLY A 26 2.74 8.66 22.49
N ARG A 27 3.12 9.90 22.82
CA ARG A 27 3.22 11.01 21.87
C ARG A 27 4.68 11.14 21.39
N PRO A 28 5.05 10.58 20.24
CA PRO A 28 6.42 10.64 19.74
C PRO A 28 6.78 12.06 19.30
N ALA A 29 8.08 12.33 19.16
CA ALA A 29 8.54 13.52 18.48
C ALA A 29 7.96 13.59 17.05
N ILE A 30 7.39 14.74 16.71
CA ILE A 30 6.63 14.92 15.45
C ILE A 30 7.50 14.72 14.22
N ALA A 31 8.79 15.05 14.30
CA ALA A 31 9.76 14.76 13.25
C ALA A 31 9.86 13.25 12.97
N VAL A 32 9.97 12.43 14.02
CA VAL A 32 10.08 10.96 13.91
C VAL A 32 8.81 10.38 13.29
N LEU A 33 7.65 10.82 13.76
CA LEU A 33 6.36 10.40 13.19
C LEU A 33 6.21 10.84 11.73
N SER A 34 6.61 12.06 11.39
CA SER A 34 6.55 12.58 10.02
C SER A 34 7.44 11.79 9.07
N SER A 35 8.65 11.43 9.49
CA SER A 35 9.53 10.54 8.72
C SER A 35 8.91 9.16 8.49
N ALA A 36 8.30 8.55 9.51
CA ALA A 36 7.62 7.26 9.37
C ALA A 36 6.42 7.33 8.41
N ARG A 37 5.63 8.41 8.48
CA ARG A 37 4.51 8.67 7.56
C ARG A 37 4.98 8.88 6.13
N LEU A 38 6.06 9.64 5.93
CA LEU A 38 6.66 9.86 4.61
C LEU A 38 7.11 8.53 4.01
N ARG A 39 7.77 7.66 4.80
CA ARG A 39 8.17 6.32 4.34
C ARG A 39 6.97 5.50 3.87
N LEU A 40 5.88 5.46 4.64
CA LEU A 40 4.65 4.76 4.25
C LEU A 40 4.04 5.31 2.95
N MET A 41 4.04 6.64 2.79
CA MET A 41 3.53 7.30 1.59
C MET A 41 4.37 6.92 0.35
N VAL A 42 5.70 6.99 0.47
CA VAL A 42 6.62 6.65 -0.63
C VAL A 42 6.50 5.18 -1.02
N THR A 43 6.49 4.25 -0.05
CA THR A 43 6.36 2.81 -0.36
C THR A 43 5.00 2.49 -0.98
N SER A 44 3.92 3.11 -0.49
CA SER A 44 2.57 2.94 -1.06
C SER A 44 2.48 3.47 -2.49
N ARG A 45 3.10 4.64 -2.76
CA ARG A 45 3.16 5.21 -4.11
C ARG A 45 3.95 4.31 -5.06
N ASN A 46 5.13 3.85 -4.65
CA ASN A 46 5.97 2.98 -5.48
C ASN A 46 5.27 1.65 -5.79
N ARG A 47 4.60 1.05 -4.79
CA ARG A 47 3.76 -0.14 -4.99
C ARG A 47 2.68 0.10 -6.03
N LEU A 48 1.94 1.21 -5.89
CA LEU A 48 0.84 1.53 -6.78
C LEU A 48 1.30 1.82 -8.21
N THR A 49 2.40 2.56 -8.37
CA THR A 49 3.00 2.79 -9.69
C THR A 49 3.36 1.45 -10.33
N PHE A 50 4.06 0.56 -9.63
CA PHE A 50 4.42 -0.76 -10.15
C PHE A 50 3.18 -1.61 -10.49
N LEU A 51 2.10 -1.51 -9.70
CA LEU A 51 0.85 -2.19 -10.00
C LEU A 51 0.24 -1.70 -11.33
N GLU A 52 0.18 -0.39 -11.54
CA GLU A 52 -0.40 0.22 -12.75
C GLU A 52 0.48 0.06 -14.00
N THR A 53 1.80 0.14 -13.86
CA THR A 53 2.73 0.14 -15.01
C THR A 53 3.15 -1.26 -15.44
N ASP A 54 3.23 -2.21 -14.52
CA ASP A 54 3.79 -3.54 -14.80
C ASP A 54 2.76 -4.65 -14.54
N VAL A 55 2.13 -4.66 -13.35
CA VAL A 55 1.32 -5.81 -12.92
C VAL A 55 0.00 -5.92 -13.65
N TYR A 56 -0.84 -4.88 -13.61
CA TYR A 56 -2.15 -4.92 -14.25
C TYR A 56 -2.04 -5.08 -15.78
N PRO A 57 -1.15 -4.37 -16.50
CA PRO A 57 -0.98 -4.59 -17.94
C PRO A 57 -0.60 -6.03 -18.28
N ALA A 58 0.33 -6.64 -17.53
CA ALA A 58 0.74 -8.01 -17.78
C ALA A 58 -0.37 -9.04 -17.50
N LEU A 59 -1.15 -8.84 -16.42
CA LEU A 59 -2.20 -9.77 -16.03
C LEU A 59 -3.48 -9.65 -16.87
N LEU A 60 -3.75 -8.46 -17.42
CA LEU A 60 -4.95 -8.15 -18.19
C LEU A 60 -4.73 -8.14 -19.71
N LYS A 61 -3.51 -8.43 -20.18
CA LYS A 61 -3.16 -8.36 -21.61
C LYS A 61 -4.07 -9.23 -22.48
N ASP A 62 -4.26 -10.49 -22.08
CA ASP A 62 -4.95 -11.51 -22.87
C ASP A 62 -6.24 -12.02 -22.18
N ARG A 63 -6.61 -11.41 -21.05
CA ARG A 63 -7.80 -11.80 -20.26
C ARG A 63 -8.38 -10.61 -19.49
N ASN A 64 -9.71 -10.57 -19.39
CA ASN A 64 -10.39 -9.72 -18.42
C ASN A 64 -10.68 -10.54 -17.17
N ASP A 65 -9.79 -10.48 -16.19
CA ASP A 65 -10.03 -11.07 -14.87
C ASP A 65 -10.81 -10.07 -14.00
N PRO A 66 -12.09 -10.36 -13.65
CA PRO A 66 -12.92 -9.42 -12.90
C PRO A 66 -12.36 -9.07 -11.53
N ALA A 67 -11.66 -9.99 -10.88
CA ALA A 67 -11.07 -9.74 -9.56
C ALA A 67 -9.88 -8.79 -9.67
N VAL A 68 -9.07 -8.91 -10.71
CA VAL A 68 -7.97 -7.96 -10.99
C VAL A 68 -8.51 -6.58 -11.36
N MET A 69 -9.58 -6.51 -12.16
CA MET A 69 -10.24 -5.25 -12.50
C MET A 69 -10.83 -4.55 -11.27
N ALA A 70 -11.56 -5.30 -10.43
CA ALA A 70 -12.12 -4.77 -9.18
C ALA A 70 -11.02 -4.25 -8.24
N LEU A 71 -9.90 -4.96 -8.14
CA LEU A 71 -8.74 -4.47 -7.39
C LEU A 71 -8.19 -3.16 -7.97
N ARG A 72 -8.07 -3.05 -9.29
CA ARG A 72 -7.56 -1.83 -9.92
C ARG A 72 -8.45 -0.62 -9.65
N ASP A 73 -9.76 -0.78 -9.78
CA ASP A 73 -10.71 0.32 -9.58
C ASP A 73 -10.82 0.76 -8.11
N ASP A 74 -10.78 -0.19 -7.18
CA ASP A 74 -10.70 0.12 -5.73
C ASP A 74 -9.43 0.92 -5.39
N ALA A 75 -8.29 0.66 -6.06
CA ALA A 75 -7.07 1.41 -5.82
C ALA A 75 -7.21 2.89 -6.21
N ARG A 76 -7.86 3.18 -7.34
CA ARG A 76 -8.09 4.55 -7.82
C ARG A 76 -8.97 5.35 -6.87
N GLN A 77 -10.03 4.72 -6.34
CA GLN A 77 -10.91 5.39 -5.38
C GLN A 77 -10.16 5.76 -4.09
N ARG A 78 -9.33 4.85 -3.57
CA ARG A 78 -8.59 5.06 -2.31
C ARG A 78 -7.46 6.08 -2.42
N MET A 79 -6.95 6.37 -3.62
CA MET A 79 -5.96 7.45 -3.82
C MET A 79 -6.52 8.81 -3.39
N SER A 80 -7.80 9.05 -3.65
CA SER A 80 -8.48 10.29 -3.25
C SER A 80 -8.48 10.45 -1.72
N ASP A 81 -8.83 9.39 -1.00
CA ASP A 81 -8.88 9.39 0.46
C ASP A 81 -7.49 9.61 1.09
N ALA A 82 -6.46 9.01 0.50
CA ALA A 82 -5.08 9.17 0.97
C ALA A 82 -4.58 10.61 0.79
N ALA A 83 -4.90 11.26 -0.33
CA ALA A 83 -4.56 12.66 -0.58
C ALA A 83 -5.22 13.59 0.44
N GLY A 84 -6.52 13.38 0.72
CA GLY A 84 -7.24 14.15 1.75
C GLY A 84 -6.67 13.96 3.15
N HIS A 85 -6.24 12.74 3.50
CA HIS A 85 -5.59 12.47 4.78
C HIS A 85 -4.27 13.22 4.94
N ILE A 86 -3.43 13.23 3.90
CA ILE A 86 -2.13 13.92 3.93
C ILE A 86 -2.34 15.44 4.03
N ALA A 87 -3.28 16.00 3.27
CA ALA A 87 -3.59 17.42 3.29
C ALA A 87 -4.09 17.90 4.65
N ARG A 88 -4.96 17.11 5.30
CA ARG A 88 -5.49 17.43 6.64
C ARG A 88 -4.42 17.32 7.72
N TRP A 89 -3.67 16.22 7.75
CA TRP A 89 -2.79 15.90 8.87
C TRP A 89 -1.36 16.39 8.65
N ASN A 90 -1.16 17.70 8.63
CA ASN A 90 0.18 18.30 8.71
C ASN A 90 0.72 18.30 10.16
N ALA A 91 1.98 18.67 10.36
CA ALA A 91 2.60 18.65 11.70
C ALA A 91 1.85 19.49 12.74
N PRO A 92 1.49 20.77 12.48
CA PRO A 92 0.65 21.57 13.38
C PRO A 92 -0.68 20.90 13.75
N GLU A 93 -1.41 20.35 12.77
CA GLU A 93 -2.71 19.71 13.00
C GLU A 93 -2.58 18.44 13.84
N ILE A 94 -1.53 17.65 13.63
CA ILE A 94 -1.25 16.45 14.45
C ILE A 94 -0.93 16.86 15.89
N GLU A 95 -0.16 17.92 16.08
CA GLU A 95 0.18 18.39 17.42
C GLU A 95 -1.05 18.90 18.17
N ARG A 96 -1.94 19.59 17.46
CA ARG A 96 -3.15 20.17 18.03
C ARG A 96 -4.23 19.12 18.31
N HIS A 97 -4.37 18.14 17.43
CA HIS A 97 -5.47 17.16 17.41
C HIS A 97 -4.95 15.72 17.49
N TRP A 98 -4.07 15.44 18.46
CA TRP A 98 -3.38 14.15 18.57
C TRP A 98 -4.31 12.93 18.63
N ASP A 99 -5.38 12.98 19.44
CA ASP A 99 -6.27 11.83 19.63
C ASP A 99 -7.13 11.56 18.39
N GLU A 100 -7.57 12.62 17.70
CA GLU A 100 -8.26 12.51 16.42
C GLU A 100 -7.32 11.96 15.33
N TYR A 101 -6.08 12.43 15.33
CA TYR A 101 -5.05 11.92 14.44
C TYR A 101 -4.81 10.42 14.67
N LEU A 102 -4.72 9.97 15.92
CA LEU A 102 -4.48 8.57 16.25
C LEU A 102 -5.55 7.66 15.64
N GLN A 103 -6.82 8.04 15.76
CA GLN A 103 -7.94 7.32 15.17
C GLN A 103 -7.90 7.36 13.63
N ALA A 104 -7.62 8.53 13.04
CA ALA A 104 -7.51 8.67 11.59
C ALA A 104 -6.35 7.84 11.01
N ALA A 105 -5.19 7.89 11.65
CA ALA A 105 -4.00 7.14 11.25
C ALA A 105 -4.21 5.63 11.43
N GLY A 106 -4.92 5.20 12.48
CA GLY A 106 -5.31 3.81 12.67
C GLY A 106 -6.13 3.27 11.51
N ARG A 107 -7.12 4.04 11.03
CA ARG A 107 -7.92 3.68 9.85
C ARG A 107 -7.09 3.54 8.58
N ILE A 108 -6.17 4.48 8.32
CA ILE A 108 -5.27 4.40 7.16
C ILE A 108 -4.42 3.12 7.21
N ARG A 109 -3.81 2.81 8.36
CA ARG A 109 -2.97 1.61 8.50
C ARG A 109 -3.79 0.33 8.33
N PHE A 110 -5.01 0.28 8.87
CA PHE A 110 -5.94 -0.82 8.66
C PHE A 110 -6.26 -1.03 7.17
N HIS A 111 -6.59 0.05 6.45
CA HIS A 111 -6.88 -0.03 5.01
C HIS A 111 -5.66 -0.46 4.19
N VAL A 112 -4.45 0.00 4.51
CA VAL A 112 -3.22 -0.46 3.85
C VAL A 112 -3.05 -1.97 4.01
N ARG A 113 -3.27 -2.50 5.22
CA ARG A 113 -3.15 -3.95 5.48
C ARG A 113 -4.20 -4.76 4.75
N GLN A 114 -5.47 -4.34 4.82
CA GLN A 114 -6.53 -4.99 4.08
C GLN A 114 -6.26 -5.00 2.58
N ARG A 115 -5.78 -3.87 2.04
CA ARG A 115 -5.45 -3.76 0.62
C ARG A 115 -4.35 -4.73 0.21
N ILE A 116 -3.26 -4.78 0.97
CA ILE A 116 -2.15 -5.73 0.74
C ILE A 116 -2.67 -7.16 0.78
N GLN A 117 -3.57 -7.49 1.73
CA GLN A 117 -4.14 -8.82 1.82
C GLN A 117 -4.97 -9.18 0.58
N SER A 118 -5.78 -8.25 0.07
CA SER A 118 -6.55 -8.47 -1.18
C SER A 118 -5.63 -8.59 -2.40
N GLU A 119 -4.57 -7.78 -2.46
CA GLU A 119 -3.54 -7.89 -3.50
C GLU A 119 -2.83 -9.25 -3.45
N ILE A 120 -2.51 -9.76 -2.25
CA ILE A 120 -1.94 -11.10 -2.06
C ILE A 120 -2.90 -12.17 -2.57
N SER A 121 -4.16 -12.15 -2.13
CA SER A 121 -5.11 -13.22 -2.44
C SER A 121 -5.43 -13.32 -3.94
N VAL A 122 -5.43 -12.20 -4.65
CA VAL A 122 -5.76 -12.17 -6.09
C VAL A 122 -4.49 -12.23 -6.95
N LEU A 123 -3.50 -11.38 -6.70
CA LEU A 123 -2.40 -11.19 -7.64
C LEU A 123 -1.32 -12.25 -7.50
N TYR A 124 -1.07 -12.79 -6.31
CA TYR A 124 0.06 -13.72 -6.12
C TYR A 124 -0.10 -15.03 -6.88
N PRO A 125 -1.27 -15.70 -6.86
CA PRO A 125 -1.48 -16.92 -7.64
C PRO A 125 -1.30 -16.66 -9.14
N LEU A 126 -1.82 -15.54 -9.63
CA LEU A 126 -1.78 -15.17 -11.05
C LEU A 126 -0.37 -14.84 -11.52
N LEU A 127 0.39 -14.07 -10.73
CA LEU A 127 1.78 -13.75 -11.04
C LEU A 127 2.68 -14.98 -10.94
N SER A 128 2.40 -15.90 -10.01
CA SER A 128 3.12 -17.16 -9.90
C SER A 128 2.90 -18.07 -11.13
N ALA A 129 1.67 -18.11 -11.65
CA ALA A 129 1.36 -18.82 -12.90
C ALA A 129 2.05 -18.17 -14.10
N LEU A 130 1.98 -16.84 -14.22
CA LEU A 130 2.63 -16.10 -15.29
C LEU A 130 4.15 -16.30 -15.30
N ASP A 131 4.81 -16.21 -14.14
CA ASP A 131 6.26 -16.41 -14.02
C ASP A 131 6.65 -17.86 -14.46
N ARG A 132 5.82 -18.88 -14.17
CA ARG A 132 6.04 -20.27 -14.64
C ARG A 132 5.86 -20.43 -16.15
N GLU A 133 4.81 -19.84 -16.72
CA GLU A 133 4.54 -19.90 -18.16
C GLU A 133 5.68 -19.25 -18.96
N GLN A 134 6.23 -18.14 -18.47
CA GLN A 134 7.36 -17.46 -19.10
C GLN A 134 8.64 -18.32 -19.06
N GLN A 135 8.90 -19.00 -17.93
CA GLN A 135 10.03 -19.93 -17.82
C GLN A 135 9.90 -21.11 -18.78
N ALA A 136 8.71 -21.69 -18.91
CA ALA A 136 8.47 -22.83 -19.80
C ALA A 136 8.62 -22.48 -21.29
N ARG A 137 8.35 -21.23 -21.70
CA ARG A 137 8.53 -20.76 -23.08
C ARG A 137 9.99 -20.43 -23.44
N ALA A 138 10.85 -20.28 -22.44
CA ALA A 138 12.25 -19.93 -22.62
C ALA A 138 13.19 -21.15 -22.58
N ALA A 139 12.66 -22.33 -22.24
CA ALA A 139 13.35 -23.62 -22.23
C ALA A 139 13.08 -24.37 -23.54
#